data_AF-A0A3D5ZJD2-F1
#
_entry.id   AF-A0A3D5ZJD2-F1
#
_cell.length_a   1.000
_cell.length_b   1.000
_cell.length_c   1.000
_cell.angle_alpha   90.00
_cell.angle_beta   90.00
_cell.angle_gamma   90.00
#
_symmetry.space_group_name_H-M   'P 1'
#
loop_
_entity.id
_entity.type
_entity.pdbx_description
1 polymer ?
#
loop_
_entity_poly.entity_id
_entity_poly.type
_entity_poly.pdbx_seq_one_letter_code
_entity_poly.pdbx_strand_id
1 'polypeptide(L)'
;MDSAANQRTLNGQKSVAELFAAEGIDVNTRVNKDVYTGINKVKAMLKPLRGKPKLYIFSSCVNMIREIKGYFWGENDSPIKKDDHAMDELRYYVCSVVDEPRKAEQTAVQRDKERLARKLKRRLPIRDDIRNC
;
A
#
# COMPACT_ATOMS: atom_id res chain seq x y z
N MET A 1 -4.93 6.57 -2.42
CA MET A 1 -6.34 7.00 -2.49
C MET A 1 -7.21 5.77 -2.44
N ASP A 2 -8.35 5.79 -1.75
CA ASP A 2 -9.26 4.65 -1.79
C ASP A 2 -9.65 4.29 -3.24
N SER A 3 -9.76 3.00 -3.49
CA SER A 3 -10.25 2.38 -4.72
C SER A 3 -11.62 2.89 -5.20
N ALA A 4 -12.43 3.50 -4.33
CA ALA A 4 -13.68 4.15 -4.71
C ALA A 4 -13.45 5.25 -5.76
N ALA A 5 -12.23 5.80 -5.84
CA ALA A 5 -11.83 6.76 -6.87
C ALA A 5 -11.92 6.23 -8.31
N ASN A 6 -11.97 4.90 -8.50
CA ASN A 6 -12.17 4.28 -9.81
C ASN A 6 -13.65 4.22 -10.24
N GLN A 7 -14.59 4.47 -9.33
CA GLN A 7 -16.01 4.44 -9.67
C GLN A 7 -16.33 5.59 -10.62
N ARG A 8 -17.07 5.27 -11.69
CA ARG A 8 -17.66 6.28 -12.58
C ARG A 8 -19.07 6.57 -12.09
N THR A 9 -19.35 7.83 -11.80
CA THR A 9 -20.71 8.28 -11.47
C THR A 9 -21.54 8.43 -12.74
N LEU A 10 -22.87 8.31 -12.64
CA LEU A 10 -23.80 8.48 -13.78
C LEU A 10 -23.64 9.82 -14.53
N ASN A 11 -23.11 10.86 -13.86
CA ASN A 11 -22.93 12.20 -14.41
C ASN A 11 -21.54 12.45 -15.02
N GLY A 12 -20.59 11.51 -14.93
CA GLY A 12 -19.20 11.74 -15.29
C GLY A 12 -18.65 10.68 -16.26
N GLN A 13 -18.09 11.12 -17.38
CA GLN A 13 -17.43 10.22 -18.34
C GLN A 13 -16.11 9.63 -17.81
N LYS A 14 -15.49 10.31 -16.84
CA LYS A 14 -14.21 9.92 -16.22
C LYS A 14 -14.39 9.70 -14.72
N SER A 15 -13.64 8.76 -14.15
CA SER A 15 -13.53 8.56 -12.71
C SER A 15 -12.67 9.64 -12.06
N VAL A 16 -12.72 9.76 -10.73
CA VAL A 16 -11.90 10.74 -9.99
C VAL A 16 -10.41 10.47 -10.19
N ALA A 17 -10.01 9.18 -10.21
CA ALA A 17 -8.63 8.80 -10.49
C ALA A 17 -8.19 9.20 -11.90
N GLU A 18 -9.07 9.06 -12.91
CA GLU A 18 -8.79 9.47 -14.29
C GLU A 18 -8.66 11.00 -14.42
N LEU A 19 -9.45 11.77 -13.66
CA LEU A 19 -9.34 13.23 -13.63
C LEU A 19 -8.01 13.68 -13.02
N PHE A 20 -7.64 13.12 -11.87
CA PHE A 20 -6.35 13.42 -11.23
C PHE A 20 -5.15 13.04 -12.09
N ALA A 21 -5.20 11.87 -12.75
CA ALA A 21 -4.15 11.47 -13.68
C ALA A 21 -4.04 12.44 -14.88
N ALA A 22 -5.17 12.94 -15.39
CA ALA A 22 -5.18 13.92 -16.48
C ALA A 22 -4.53 15.27 -16.08
N GLU A 23 -4.64 15.64 -14.81
CA GLU A 23 -4.00 16.84 -14.24
C GLU A 23 -2.55 16.58 -13.77
N GLY A 24 -1.98 15.41 -14.09
CA GLY A 24 -0.60 15.07 -13.74
C GLY A 24 -0.39 14.67 -12.28
N ILE A 25 -1.45 14.26 -11.57
CA ILE A 25 -1.38 13.76 -10.20
C ILE A 25 -1.32 12.24 -10.23
N ASP A 26 -0.25 11.67 -9.67
CA ASP A 26 -0.10 10.21 -9.55
C ASP A 26 -1.10 9.63 -8.55
N VAL A 27 -1.94 8.72 -9.03
CA VAL A 27 -2.97 8.06 -8.22
C VAL A 27 -2.68 6.56 -8.11
N ASN A 28 -2.45 6.10 -6.88
CA ASN A 28 -2.50 4.67 -6.57
C ASN A 28 -3.85 4.32 -5.92
N THR A 29 -4.67 3.59 -6.66
CA THR A 29 -5.98 3.07 -6.21
C THR A 29 -5.91 1.63 -5.70
N ARG A 30 -4.76 0.95 -5.84
CA ARG A 30 -4.54 -0.42 -5.35
C ARG A 30 -3.98 -0.35 -3.93
N VAL A 31 -4.84 0.05 -3.00
CA VAL A 31 -4.50 0.15 -1.58
C VAL A 31 -4.93 -1.12 -0.83
N ASN A 32 -4.14 -1.51 0.18
CA ASN A 32 -4.53 -2.59 1.08
C ASN A 32 -5.64 -2.10 2.01
N LYS A 33 -6.81 -2.74 1.93
CA LYS A 33 -8.02 -2.38 2.69
C LYS A 33 -8.21 -3.15 3.98
N ASP A 34 -7.26 -4.01 4.35
CA ASP A 34 -7.36 -4.77 5.59
C ASP A 34 -7.34 -3.83 6.79
N VAL A 35 -8.53 -3.68 7.40
CA VAL A 35 -8.80 -2.73 8.47
C VAL A 35 -7.95 -3.03 9.69
N TYR A 36 -7.94 -4.30 10.10
CA TYR A 36 -7.24 -4.76 11.29
C TYR A 36 -5.72 -4.58 11.19
N THR A 37 -5.13 -5.06 10.09
CA THR A 37 -3.69 -4.92 9.82
C THR A 37 -3.30 -3.45 9.76
N GLY A 38 -4.09 -2.64 9.07
CA GLY A 38 -3.81 -1.23 8.95
C GLY A 38 -3.88 -0.47 10.27
N ILE A 39 -4.90 -0.72 11.11
CA ILE A 39 -4.99 -0.12 12.46
C ILE A 39 -3.78 -0.51 13.31
N ASN A 40 -3.37 -1.77 13.29
CA ASN A 40 -2.22 -2.24 14.07
C ASN A 40 -0.91 -1.61 13.59
N LYS A 41 -0.72 -1.43 12.28
CA LYS A 41 0.42 -0.70 11.73
C LYS A 41 0.43 0.76 12.19
N VAL A 42 -0.70 1.46 12.11
CA VAL A 42 -0.83 2.85 12.59
C VAL A 42 -0.48 2.95 14.07
N LYS A 43 -1.01 2.04 14.91
CA LYS A 43 -0.69 1.97 16.35
C LYS A 43 0.81 1.77 16.59
N ALA A 44 1.44 0.85 15.87
CA ALA A 44 2.88 0.57 15.99
C ALA A 44 3.75 1.78 15.58
N MET A 45 3.27 2.59 14.64
CA MET A 45 3.97 3.81 14.18
C MET A 45 3.81 4.97 15.17
N LEU A 46 2.62 5.15 15.75
CA LEU A 46 2.35 6.20 16.75
C LEU A 46 2.99 5.87 18.11
N LYS A 47 2.91 4.61 18.55
CA LYS A 47 3.41 4.15 19.83
C LYS A 47 4.12 2.80 19.66
N PRO A 48 5.38 2.79 19.18
CA PRO A 48 6.14 1.56 19.06
C PRO A 48 6.44 0.96 20.44
N LEU A 49 6.59 -0.38 20.50
CA LEU A 49 6.97 -1.06 21.76
C LEU A 49 8.35 -0.63 22.25
N ARG A 50 9.24 -0.21 21.34
CA ARG A 50 10.60 0.26 21.63
C ARG A 50 10.94 1.44 20.72
N GLY A 51 11.66 2.41 21.25
CA GLY A 51 12.13 3.58 20.49
C GLY A 51 11.13 4.72 20.41
N LYS A 52 11.35 5.63 19.45
CA LYS A 52 10.55 6.84 19.25
C LYS A 52 9.44 6.61 18.22
N PRO A 53 8.31 7.34 18.30
CA PRO A 53 7.28 7.34 17.27
C PRO A 53 7.86 7.56 15.87
N LYS A 54 7.27 6.90 14.88
CA LYS A 54 7.63 7.04 13.45
C LYS A 54 6.59 7.85 12.67
N LEU A 55 5.41 8.04 13.25
CA LEU A 55 4.34 8.85 12.69
C LEU A 55 4.06 10.02 13.64
N TYR A 56 4.05 11.22 13.10
CA TYR A 56 3.74 12.46 13.81
C TYR A 56 2.59 13.15 13.08
N ILE A 57 1.68 13.76 13.85
CA ILE A 57 0.53 14.49 13.33
C ILE A 57 0.68 15.94 13.73
N PHE A 58 0.66 16.85 12.76
CA PHE A 58 0.73 18.27 13.01
C PHE A 58 -0.52 18.76 13.74
N SER A 59 -0.36 19.75 14.62
CA SER A 59 -1.47 20.35 15.37
C SER A 59 -2.53 21.00 14.47
N SER A 60 -2.16 21.39 13.25
CA SER A 60 -3.05 21.95 12.23
C SER A 60 -3.98 20.91 11.59
N CYS A 61 -3.72 19.61 11.72
CA CYS A 61 -4.57 18.54 11.21
C CYS A 61 -5.80 18.31 12.12
N VAL A 62 -6.60 19.35 12.33
CA VAL A 62 -7.69 19.38 13.34
C VAL A 62 -8.75 18.31 13.12
N ASN A 63 -9.10 18.02 11.86
CA ASN A 63 -10.06 16.96 11.52
C ASN A 63 -9.50 15.58 11.88
N MET A 64 -8.24 15.31 11.51
CA MET A 64 -7.58 14.05 11.87
C MET A 64 -7.50 13.86 13.38
N ILE A 65 -7.15 14.92 14.13
CA ILE A 65 -7.10 14.86 15.60
C ILE A 65 -8.48 14.61 16.21
N ARG A 66 -9.54 15.22 15.66
CA ARG A 66 -10.92 14.99 16.10
C ARG A 66 -11.34 13.53 15.86
N GLU A 67 -11.08 13.02 14.66
CA GLU A 67 -11.45 11.66 14.27
C GLU A 67 -10.70 10.60 15.07
N ILE A 68 -9.38 10.76 15.31
CA ILE A 68 -8.59 9.86 16.18
C ILE A 68 -9.23 9.69 17.56
N LYS A 69 -9.76 10.77 18.14
CA LYS A 69 -10.38 10.73 19.47
C LYS A 69 -11.73 10.02 19.47
N GLY A 70 -12.42 9.97 18.32
CA GLY A 70 -13.72 9.32 18.15
C GLY A 70 -13.65 7.90 17.58
N TYR A 71 -12.45 7.43 17.22
CA TYR A 71 -12.28 6.16 16.51
C TYR A 71 -12.22 4.98 17.48
N PHE A 72 -13.36 4.33 17.67
CA PHE A 72 -13.52 3.20 18.59
C PHE A 72 -13.91 1.91 17.86
N TRP A 73 -13.54 0.77 18.45
CA TRP A 73 -14.01 -0.55 18.01
C TRP A 73 -15.51 -0.70 18.30
N GLY A 74 -16.23 -1.23 17.32
CA GLY A 74 -17.62 -1.64 17.43
C GLY A 74 -17.72 -3.16 17.41
N GLU A 75 -18.79 -3.67 16.79
CA GLU A 75 -19.03 -5.10 16.64
C GLU A 75 -18.14 -5.73 15.55
N ASN A 76 -17.92 -7.05 15.63
CA ASN A 76 -17.20 -7.86 14.63
C ASN A 76 -15.77 -7.37 14.32
N ASP A 77 -15.02 -6.98 15.35
CA ASP A 77 -13.62 -6.50 15.23
C ASP A 77 -13.44 -5.41 14.18
N SER A 78 -14.48 -4.59 14.00
CA SER A 78 -14.51 -3.50 13.04
C SER A 78 -14.74 -2.17 13.77
N PRO A 79 -14.10 -1.08 13.33
CA PRO A 79 -14.34 0.24 13.88
C PRO A 79 -15.78 0.68 13.59
N ILE A 80 -16.35 1.50 14.49
CA ILE A 80 -17.65 2.12 14.26
C ILE A 80 -17.50 3.08 13.07
N LYS A 81 -18.33 2.89 12.02
CA LYS A 81 -18.35 3.76 10.82
C LYS A 81 -18.95 5.13 11.14
N LYS A 82 -18.16 5.99 11.76
CA LYS A 82 -18.52 7.37 12.08
C LYS A 82 -17.28 8.24 12.05
N ASP A 83 -17.31 9.29 11.22
CA ASP A 83 -16.22 10.25 11.08
C ASP A 83 -14.86 9.56 10.92
N ASP A 84 -14.76 8.63 9.96
CA ASP A 84 -13.60 7.75 9.75
C ASP A 84 -12.79 8.08 8.47
N HIS A 85 -13.18 9.12 7.74
CA HIS A 85 -12.56 9.48 6.45
C HIS A 85 -11.04 9.71 6.54
N ALA A 86 -10.56 10.47 7.53
CA ALA A 86 -9.13 10.71 7.72
C ALA A 86 -8.41 9.47 8.29
N MET A 87 -9.11 8.65 9.06
CA MET A 87 -8.56 7.40 9.62
C MET A 87 -8.36 6.34 8.56
N ASP A 88 -9.31 6.22 7.63
CA ASP A 88 -9.23 5.32 6.48
C ASP A 88 -8.08 5.73 5.55
N GLU A 89 -7.95 7.02 5.23
CA GLU A 89 -6.84 7.49 4.39
C GLU A 89 -5.48 7.32 5.08
N LEU A 90 -5.39 7.58 6.40
CA LEU A 90 -4.16 7.33 7.16
C LEU A 90 -3.79 5.84 7.14
N ARG A 91 -4.78 4.95 7.26
CA ARG A 91 -4.59 3.51 7.16
C ARG A 91 -4.04 3.10 5.80
N TYR A 92 -4.63 3.61 4.72
CA TYR A 92 -4.17 3.32 3.36
C TYR A 92 -2.74 3.80 3.11
N TYR A 93 -2.41 5.00 3.60
CA TYR A 93 -1.05 5.54 3.52
C TYR A 93 -0.04 4.69 4.27
N VAL A 94 -0.32 4.32 5.53
CA VAL A 94 0.62 3.51 6.31
C VAL A 94 0.80 2.11 5.70
N CYS A 95 -0.26 1.53 5.16
CA CYS A 95 -0.16 0.24 4.47
C CYS A 95 0.68 0.33 3.20
N SER A 96 0.55 1.39 2.40
CA SER A 96 1.28 1.52 1.13
C SER A 96 2.77 1.84 1.31
N VAL A 97 3.15 2.57 2.36
CA VAL A 97 4.54 2.96 2.64
C VAL A 97 5.33 1.85 3.34
N VAL A 98 4.68 1.07 4.20
CA VAL A 98 5.37 0.09 5.07
C VAL A 98 5.46 -1.30 4.44
N ASP A 99 4.61 -1.63 3.48
CA ASP A 99 4.76 -2.87 2.71
C ASP A 99 5.90 -2.69 1.69
N GLU A 100 7.14 -2.94 2.13
CA GLU A 100 8.14 -3.42 1.17
C GLU A 100 7.54 -4.64 0.47
N PRO A 101 7.68 -4.78 -0.86
CA PRO A 101 7.12 -5.93 -1.55
C PRO A 101 7.72 -7.17 -0.90
N ARG A 102 6.90 -7.90 -0.12
CA ARG A 102 7.28 -9.22 0.37
C ARG A 102 7.70 -9.97 -0.87
N LYS A 103 8.98 -10.36 -0.95
CA LYS A 103 9.45 -11.22 -2.04
C LYS A 103 8.49 -12.40 -2.08
N ALA A 104 7.67 -12.46 -3.12
CA ALA A 104 6.65 -13.49 -3.22
C ALA A 104 7.35 -14.84 -3.01
N GLU A 105 6.84 -15.65 -2.08
CA GLU A 105 7.40 -16.98 -1.89
C GLU A 105 7.29 -17.72 -3.21
N GLN A 106 8.44 -18.18 -3.72
CA GLN A 106 8.48 -18.82 -5.02
C GLN A 106 7.68 -20.12 -4.97
N THR A 107 6.70 -20.24 -5.88
CA THR A 107 5.95 -21.49 -6.04
C THR A 107 6.89 -22.63 -6.41
N ALA A 108 6.49 -23.89 -6.19
CA ALA A 108 7.29 -25.05 -6.56
C ALA A 108 7.70 -25.01 -8.05
N VAL A 109 6.79 -24.56 -8.92
CA VAL A 109 7.02 -24.39 -10.36
C VAL A 109 8.04 -23.28 -10.64
N GLN A 110 7.94 -22.13 -9.97
CA GLN A 110 8.90 -21.03 -10.13
C GLN A 110 10.31 -21.44 -9.68
N ARG A 111 10.42 -22.16 -8.56
CA ARG A 111 11.70 -22.70 -8.07
C ARG A 111 12.34 -23.66 -9.07
N ASP A 112 11.56 -24.57 -9.65
CA ASP A 112 12.12 -25.52 -10.62
C ASP A 112 12.51 -24.82 -11.94
N LYS A 113 11.71 -23.85 -12.41
CA LYS A 113 12.09 -23.00 -13.57
C LYS A 113 13.41 -22.28 -13.34
N GLU A 114 13.61 -21.67 -12.17
CA GLU A 114 14.89 -21.03 -11.83
C GLU A 114 16.05 -22.02 -11.75
N ARG A 115 15.82 -23.22 -11.19
CA ARG A 115 16.82 -24.29 -11.13
C ARG A 115 17.26 -24.70 -12.54
N LEU A 116 16.31 -24.91 -13.44
CA LEU A 116 16.57 -25.27 -14.85
C LEU A 116 17.29 -24.13 -15.59
N ALA A 117 16.87 -22.88 -15.40
CA ALA A 117 17.51 -21.71 -15.99
C ALA A 117 18.99 -21.57 -15.55
N ARG A 118 19.29 -21.81 -14.26
CA ARG A 118 20.67 -21.81 -13.74
C ARG A 118 21.52 -22.94 -14.34
N LYS A 119 20.94 -24.14 -14.51
CA LYS A 119 21.63 -25.26 -15.18
C LYS A 119 21.93 -24.95 -16.65
N LEU A 120 20.99 -24.32 -17.35
CA LEU A 120 21.17 -23.92 -18.74
C LEU A 120 22.26 -22.85 -18.89
N LYS A 121 22.25 -21.81 -18.04
CA LYS A 121 23.31 -20.78 -18.00
C LYS A 121 24.70 -21.35 -17.73
N ARG A 122 24.80 -22.41 -16.92
CA ARG A 122 26.08 -23.11 -16.65
C ARG A 122 26.55 -23.98 -17.81
N ARG A 123 25.63 -24.46 -18.66
CA ARG A 123 25.94 -25.30 -19.82
C ARG A 123 26.23 -24.48 -21.08
N LEU A 124 25.70 -23.26 -21.17
CA LEU A 124 26.01 -22.34 -22.25
C LEU A 124 27.40 -21.73 -22.00
N PRO A 125 28.36 -21.87 -22.93
CA PRO A 125 29.61 -21.13 -22.84
C PRO A 125 29.31 -19.62 -22.84
N ILE A 126 30.07 -18.86 -22.05
CA ILE A 126 30.06 -17.39 -22.09
C ILE A 126 30.34 -17.01 -23.54
N ARG A 127 29.35 -16.47 -24.26
CA ARG A 127 29.62 -15.77 -25.52
C ARG A 127 30.23 -14.43 -25.14
N ASP A 128 31.55 -14.44 -24.93
CA ASP A 128 32.38 -13.26 -25.05
C ASP A 128 32.42 -12.90 -26.54
N ASP A 129 31.37 -12.25 -27.02
CA ASP A 129 31.40 -11.68 -28.35
C ASP A 129 30.62 -10.36 -28.32
N ILE A 130 31.38 -9.30 -28.07
CA ILE A 130 31.45 -8.04 -28.83
C ILE A 130 32.43 -7.14 -28.07
N ARG A 131 33.72 -7.35 -28.32
CA ARG A 131 34.74 -6.28 -28.33
C ARG A 131 35.44 -6.38 -29.68
N ASN A 132 35.06 -5.46 -30.57
CA ASN A 132 35.76 -4.95 -31.76
C ASN A 132 34.82 -4.89 -32.97
N CYS A 133 34.12 -3.75 -33.07
CA CYS A 133 34.15 -2.91 -34.26
C CYS A 133 33.94 -1.47 -33.80
#